data_AF-A0A653DAY0-F1
#
_entry.id   AF-A0A653DAY0-F1
#
_cell.length_a   1.000
_cell.length_b   1.000
_cell.length_c   1.000
_cell.angle_alpha   90.00
_cell.angle_beta   90.00
_cell.angle_gamma   90.00
#
_symmetry.space_group_name_H-M   'P 1'
#
loop_
_entity.id
_entity.type
_entity.pdbx_description
1 polymer ?
#
loop_
_entity_poly.entity_id
_entity_poly.type
_entity_poly.pdbx_seq_one_letter_code
_entity_poly.pdbx_strand_id
1 'polypeptide(L)'
;MINMASELEQKIIRQLEYYFGDINLPRDKFLQEKIKEDEGWVTIETLLTFKRLASLSSDANVIADAAAKSEDKIVLVSEDKKKIRRNPEKPVPEYDTERKKQVMEKTGRPREKRKKGRESSSG
;
A
#
# COMPACT_ATOMS: atom_id res chain seq x y z
N MET A 1 20.44 17.20 10.61
CA MET A 1 20.84 16.30 9.51
C MET A 1 19.59 15.62 8.99
N ILE A 2 19.18 15.90 7.75
CA ILE A 2 18.01 15.25 7.13
C ILE A 2 18.49 13.86 6.71
N ASN A 3 17.96 12.82 7.34
CA ASN A 3 18.34 11.44 7.07
C ASN A 3 17.69 11.01 5.75
N MET A 4 18.36 11.28 4.63
CA MET A 4 17.84 10.94 3.30
C MET A 4 17.59 9.42 3.20
N ALA A 5 16.39 9.05 2.74
CA ALA A 5 16.06 7.66 2.44
C ALA A 5 16.80 7.22 1.17
N SER A 6 17.49 6.09 1.24
CA SER A 6 18.10 5.41 0.09
C SER A 6 17.04 5.00 -0.94
N GLU A 7 17.46 4.71 -2.17
CA GLU A 7 16.53 4.26 -3.23
C GLU A 7 15.70 3.03 -2.82
N LEU A 8 16.28 2.13 -2.01
CA LEU A 8 15.55 0.98 -1.49
C LEU A 8 14.48 1.41 -0.48
N GLU A 9 14.84 2.27 0.47
CA GLU A 9 13.92 2.79 1.48
C GLU A 9 12.78 3.58 0.84
N GLN A 10 13.05 4.38 -0.19
CA GLN A 10 12.01 5.08 -0.96
C GLN A 10 11.04 4.12 -1.64
N LYS A 11 11.52 2.98 -2.18
CA LYS A 11 10.66 1.95 -2.75
C LYS A 11 9.79 1.29 -1.68
N ILE A 12 10.34 1.03 -0.49
CA ILE A 12 9.60 0.48 0.65
C ILE A 12 8.51 1.47 1.10
N ILE A 13 8.88 2.74 1.32
CA ILE A 13 7.94 3.82 1.70
C ILE A 13 6.78 3.88 0.70
N ARG A 14 7.07 3.96 -0.60
CA ARG A 14 6.03 3.99 -1.64
C ARG A 14 5.09 2.79 -1.59
N GLN A 15 5.59 1.59 -1.28
CA GLN A 15 4.71 0.43 -1.17
C GLN A 15 3.84 0.48 0.08
N LEU A 16 4.39 0.91 1.22
CA LEU A 16 3.60 1.11 2.42
C LEU A 16 2.51 2.17 2.19
N GLU A 17 2.85 3.30 1.58
CA GLU A 17 1.90 4.35 1.21
C GLU A 17 0.85 3.86 0.22
N TYR A 18 1.21 2.99 -0.72
CA TYR A 18 0.24 2.37 -1.61
C TYR A 18 -0.72 1.46 -0.83
N TYR A 19 -0.22 0.61 0.07
CA TYR A 19 -1.05 -0.32 0.84
C TYR A 19 -2.03 0.40 1.76
N PHE A 20 -1.53 1.38 2.51
CA PHE A 20 -2.30 2.19 3.45
C PHE A 20 -2.99 3.39 2.78
N GLY A 21 -2.78 3.61 1.47
CA GLY A 21 -3.36 4.71 0.73
C GLY A 21 -4.84 4.52 0.39
N ASP A 22 -5.48 5.60 -0.05
CA ASP A 22 -6.93 5.72 -0.26
C ASP A 22 -7.49 4.79 -1.34
N ILE A 23 -6.62 4.27 -2.20
CA ILE A 23 -7.01 3.43 -3.34
C ILE A 23 -7.01 1.95 -2.95
N ASN A 24 -5.99 1.51 -2.20
CA ASN A 24 -5.82 0.11 -1.83
C ASN A 24 -6.58 -0.22 -0.54
N LEU A 25 -6.47 0.61 0.49
CA LEU A 25 -7.02 0.32 1.82
C LEU A 25 -8.53 0.02 1.80
N PRO A 26 -9.39 0.73 1.05
CA PRO A 26 -10.82 0.42 0.96
C PRO A 26 -11.15 -0.89 0.20
N ARG A 27 -10.20 -1.41 -0.59
CA ARG A 27 -10.38 -2.63 -1.41
C ARG A 27 -9.74 -3.86 -0.78
N ASP A 28 -8.70 -3.67 0.01
CA ASP A 28 -7.91 -4.73 0.62
C ASP A 28 -8.57 -5.20 1.92
N LYS A 29 -9.40 -6.24 1.81
CA LYS A 29 -10.13 -6.81 2.95
C LYS A 29 -9.21 -7.33 4.04
N PHE A 30 -8.09 -7.96 3.66
CA PHE A 30 -7.14 -8.51 4.61
C PHE A 30 -6.49 -7.40 5.44
N LEU A 31 -6.05 -6.34 4.77
CA LEU A 31 -5.48 -5.19 5.47
C LEU A 31 -6.52 -4.51 6.37
N GLN A 32 -7.78 -4.39 5.91
CA GLN A 32 -8.90 -3.88 6.71
C GLN A 32 -9.17 -4.70 7.97
N GLU A 33 -9.14 -6.02 7.88
CA GLU A 33 -9.33 -6.89 9.04
C GLU A 33 -8.18 -6.70 10.03
N LYS A 34 -6.94 -6.65 9.55
CA LYS A 34 -5.76 -6.47 10.40
C LYS A 34 -5.74 -5.12 11.12
N ILE A 35 -6.09 -4.02 10.46
CA ILE A 35 -6.18 -2.71 11.12
C ILE A 35 -7.32 -2.64 12.14
N LYS A 36 -8.38 -3.44 12.00
CA LYS A 36 -9.48 -3.49 12.98
C LYS A 36 -9.13 -4.32 14.21
N GLU A 37 -8.21 -5.26 14.06
CA GLU A 37 -7.78 -6.18 15.12
C GLU A 37 -6.95 -5.47 16.20
N ASP A 38 -6.16 -4.46 15.82
CA ASP A 38 -5.16 -3.83 16.70
C ASP A 38 -5.14 -2.28 16.57
N GLU A 39 -6.30 -1.62 16.67
CA GLU A 39 -6.42 -0.14 16.69
C GLU A 39 -5.69 0.60 15.53
N GLY A 40 -5.69 0.01 14.34
CA GLY A 40 -5.04 0.55 13.16
C GLY A 40 -3.64 -0.02 12.90
N TRP A 41 -3.04 -0.71 13.87
CA TRP A 41 -1.70 -1.26 13.77
C TRP A 41 -1.67 -2.58 13.01
N VAL A 42 -0.64 -2.74 12.18
CA VAL A 42 -0.34 -3.96 11.45
C VAL A 42 1.10 -4.34 11.72
N THR A 43 1.35 -5.58 12.11
CA THR A 43 2.70 -6.06 12.38
C THR A 43 3.52 -6.11 11.09
N ILE A 44 4.80 -5.76 11.16
CA ILE A 44 5.70 -5.82 10.00
C ILE A 44 5.82 -7.25 9.48
N GLU A 45 5.74 -8.26 10.36
CA GLU A 45 5.65 -9.67 9.96
C GLU A 45 4.46 -9.95 9.03
N THR A 46 3.30 -9.37 9.34
CA THR A 46 2.13 -9.46 8.44
C THR A 46 2.43 -8.76 7.11
N LEU A 47 3.08 -7.59 7.14
CA LEU A 47 3.46 -6.84 5.95
C LEU A 47 4.51 -7.58 5.09
N LEU A 48 5.38 -8.37 5.71
CA LEU A 48 6.35 -9.23 5.03
C LEU A 48 5.70 -10.40 4.28
N THR A 49 4.44 -10.74 4.56
CA THR A 49 3.70 -11.72 3.75
C THR A 49 3.32 -11.18 2.37
N PHE A 50 3.33 -9.86 2.18
CA PHE A 50 2.98 -9.25 0.90
C PHE A 50 4.15 -9.37 -0.07
N LYS A 51 3.92 -10.09 -1.18
CA LYS A 51 4.95 -10.40 -2.19
C LYS A 51 5.77 -9.20 -2.67
N ARG A 52 5.14 -8.02 -2.82
CA ARG A 52 5.86 -6.81 -3.31
C ARG A 52 6.72 -6.15 -2.24
N LEU A 53 6.35 -6.26 -0.96
CA LEU A 53 7.18 -5.76 0.13
C LEU A 53 8.32 -6.74 0.41
N ALA A 54 8.01 -8.03 0.50
CA ALA A 54 8.98 -9.11 0.65
C ALA A 54 10.06 -9.11 -0.44
N SER A 55 9.71 -8.74 -1.67
CA SER A 55 10.69 -8.62 -2.77
C SER A 55 11.66 -7.44 -2.63
N LEU A 56 11.32 -6.45 -1.81
CA LEU A 56 12.17 -5.29 -1.55
C LEU A 56 13.07 -5.56 -0.34
N SER A 57 12.49 -6.06 0.75
CA SER A 57 13.23 -6.39 1.97
C SER A 57 12.51 -7.48 2.74
N SER A 58 13.30 -8.35 3.37
CA SER A 58 12.83 -9.37 4.31
C SER A 58 13.06 -8.96 5.78
N ASP A 59 13.76 -7.84 6.01
CA ASP A 59 14.18 -7.40 7.32
C ASP A 59 13.18 -6.41 7.92
N ALA A 60 12.58 -6.77 9.05
CA ALA A 60 11.59 -5.93 9.71
C ALA A 60 12.17 -4.57 10.14
N ASN A 61 13.43 -4.54 10.59
CA ASN A 61 14.12 -3.31 10.98
C ASN A 61 14.28 -2.34 9.80
N VAL A 62 14.67 -2.86 8.62
CA VAL A 62 14.83 -2.05 7.41
C VAL A 62 13.51 -1.43 7.00
N ILE A 63 12.42 -2.20 7.09
CA ILE A 63 11.08 -1.69 6.76
C ILE A 63 10.64 -0.62 7.77
N ALA A 64 10.89 -0.83 9.06
CA ALA A 64 10.55 0.13 10.10
C ALA A 64 11.34 1.43 9.98
N ASP A 65 12.66 1.35 9.77
CA ASP A 65 13.51 2.54 9.58
C ASP A 65 13.17 3.27 8.28
N ALA A 66 12.87 2.55 7.20
CA ALA A 66 12.38 3.17 5.96
C ALA A 66 11.06 3.91 6.21
N ALA A 67 10.09 3.26 6.84
CA ALA A 67 8.79 3.85 7.15
C ALA A 67 8.92 5.10 8.04
N ALA A 68 9.85 5.10 9.00
CA ALA A 68 10.14 6.25 9.87
C ALA A 68 10.73 7.45 9.10
N LYS A 69 11.33 7.22 7.93
CA LYS A 69 11.85 8.26 7.02
C LYS A 69 10.80 8.79 6.04
N SER A 70 9.55 8.33 6.07
CA SER A 70 8.49 8.85 5.19
C SER A 70 8.21 10.33 5.48
N GLU A 71 8.46 11.19 4.48
CA GLU A 71 8.19 12.63 4.56
C GLU A 71 6.69 12.95 4.51
N ASP A 72 5.94 12.13 3.78
CA ASP A 72 4.49 12.29 3.62
C ASP A 72 3.71 11.91 4.88
N LYS A 73 4.34 11.29 5.91
CA LYS A 73 3.68 10.91 7.18
C LYS A 73 2.32 10.21 6.99
N ILE A 74 2.14 9.48 5.89
CA ILE A 74 0.93 8.71 5.60
C ILE A 74 0.87 7.48 6.52
N VAL A 75 2.03 6.92 6.81
CA VAL A 75 2.20 5.79 7.72
C VAL A 75 2.98 6.24 8.95
N LEU A 76 2.67 5.62 10.09
CA LEU A 76 3.36 5.79 11.36
C LEU A 76 3.93 4.45 11.80
N VAL A 77 5.10 4.49 12.40
CA VAL A 77 5.77 3.32 12.97
C VAL A 77 5.55 3.33 14.48
N SER A 78 5.32 2.15 15.06
CA SER A 78 5.21 2.01 16.52
C SER A 78 6.57 2.28 17.19
N GLU A 79 6.55 2.64 18.47
CA GLU A 79 7.76 2.89 19.27
C GLU A 79 8.70 1.67 19.26
N ASP A 80 8.14 0.46 19.28
CA ASP A 80 8.89 -0.79 19.21
C ASP A 80 9.47 -1.11 17.82
N LYS A 81 9.19 -0.28 16.80
CA LYS A 81 9.56 -0.52 15.39
C LYS A 81 9.07 -1.85 14.80
N LYS A 82 8.01 -2.45 15.38
CA LYS A 82 7.46 -3.75 14.95
C LYS A 82 6.11 -3.67 14.27
N LYS A 83 5.43 -2.53 14.37
CA LYS A 83 4.09 -2.31 13.82
C LYS A 83 4.04 -1.01 13.03
N ILE A 84 3.20 -0.99 12.01
CA ILE A 84 2.96 0.17 11.15
C ILE A 84 1.45 0.40 11.08
N ARG A 85 1.02 1.65 11.18
CA ARG A 85 -0.38 2.05 10.98
C ARG A 85 -0.49 3.20 10.01
N ARG A 86 -1.68 3.38 9.44
CA ARG A 86 -2.01 4.63 8.74
C ARG A 86 -2.12 5.77 9.76
N ASN A 87 -1.61 6.94 9.41
CA ASN A 87 -1.73 8.14 10.23
C ASN A 87 -3.22 8.55 10.37
N PRO A 88 -3.78 8.56 11.60
CA PRO A 88 -5.17 8.97 11.82
C PRO A 88 -5.42 10.47 11.57
N GLU A 89 -4.38 11.31 11.64
CA GLU A 89 -4.47 12.77 11.40
C GLU A 89 -4.52 13.15 9.91
N LYS A 90 -4.27 12.20 9.01
CA LYS A 90 -4.54 12.36 7.58
C LYS A 90 -5.84 11.65 7.23
N PRO A 91 -7.01 12.27 7.49
CA PRO A 91 -8.28 11.71 7.05
C PRO A 91 -8.18 11.46 5.55
N VAL A 92 -8.69 10.30 5.12
CA VAL A 92 -8.88 10.00 3.69
C VAL A 92 -9.61 11.22 3.11
N PRO A 93 -9.02 11.98 2.16
CA PRO A 93 -9.70 13.12 1.58
C PRO A 93 -11.07 12.66 1.09
N GLU A 94 -12.10 13.43 1.45
CA GLU A 94 -13.48 13.10 1.15
C GLU A 94 -13.63 12.74 -0.33
N TYR A 95 -14.33 11.63 -0.56
CA TYR A 95 -14.32 10.83 -1.78
C TYR A 95 -14.94 11.57 -2.97
N ASP A 96 -14.23 12.51 -3.57
CA ASP A 96 -14.72 13.16 -4.78
C ASP A 96 -14.57 12.23 -5.99
N THR A 97 -15.71 11.75 -6.48
CA THR A 97 -15.87 10.78 -7.59
C THR A 97 -15.04 11.13 -8.83
N GLU A 98 -14.71 12.40 -9.02
CA GLU A 98 -14.00 12.93 -10.18
C GLU A 98 -12.49 12.59 -10.16
N ARG A 99 -11.89 12.54 -8.97
CA ARG A 99 -10.45 12.23 -8.80
C ARG A 99 -10.13 10.78 -9.12
N LYS A 100 -11.10 9.87 -8.89
CA LYS A 100 -11.01 8.44 -9.21
C LYS A 100 -10.87 8.21 -10.72
N LYS A 101 -11.54 9.01 -11.55
CA LYS A 101 -11.47 8.93 -13.01
C LYS A 101 -10.07 9.29 -13.50
N GLN A 102 -9.51 10.40 -13.01
CA GLN A 102 -8.18 10.88 -13.42
C GLN A 102 -7.04 9.98 -12.95
N VAL A 103 -7.12 9.42 -11.73
CA VAL A 103 -6.08 8.52 -11.23
C VAL A 103 -6.14 7.15 -11.92
N MET A 104 -7.33 6.62 -12.20
CA MET A 104 -7.49 5.39 -12.99
C MET A 104 -7.03 5.57 -14.45
N GLU A 105 -7.25 6.74 -15.02
CA GLU A 105 -6.80 7.10 -16.36
C GLU A 105 -5.27 7.23 -16.43
N LYS A 106 -4.63 7.81 -15.40
CA LYS A 106 -3.16 7.95 -15.33
C LYS A 106 -2.41 6.69 -14.90
N THR A 107 -3.03 5.79 -14.11
CA THR A 107 -2.41 4.52 -13.68
C THR A 107 -2.73 3.35 -14.61
N GLY A 108 -3.18 3.64 -15.84
CA GLY A 108 -3.56 2.67 -16.86
C GLY A 108 -2.53 1.56 -17.07
N ARG A 109 -2.69 0.43 -16.37
CA ARG A 109 -2.49 -0.88 -17.00
C ARG A 109 -3.75 -1.16 -17.80
N PRO A 110 -3.68 -1.20 -19.13
CA PRO A 110 -4.80 -1.65 -19.93
C PRO A 110 -5.09 -3.08 -19.49
N ARG A 111 -6.26 -3.33 -18.89
CA ARG A 111 -6.83 -4.68 -18.96
C ARG A 111 -7.24 -4.86 -20.41
N GLU A 112 -6.34 -5.44 -21.19
CA GLU A 112 -6.66 -5.91 -22.52
C GLU A 112 -7.88 -6.81 -22.40
N LYS A 113 -9.00 -6.35 -22.96
CA LYS A 113 -10.20 -7.15 -23.12
C LYS A 113 -9.80 -8.33 -24.00
N ARG A 114 -9.41 -9.46 -23.40
CA ARG A 114 -9.40 -10.76 -24.10
C ARG A 114 -10.84 -11.00 -24.55
N LYS A 115 -11.10 -10.65 -25.81
CA LYS A 115 -12.34 -10.96 -26.50
C LYS A 115 -12.59 -12.46 -26.33
N LYS A 116 -13.75 -12.80 -25.77
CA LYS A 116 -14.33 -14.13 -25.79
C LYS A 116 -14.65 -14.44 -27.27
N GLY A 117 -13.70 -15.05 -27.97
CA GLY A 117 -13.96 -15.76 -29.22
C GLY A 117 -14.18 -17.23 -28.88
N ARG A 118 -15.38 -17.59 -28.43
CA ARG A 118 -15.87 -18.95 -28.62
C ARG A 118 -16.70 -18.88 -29.89
N GLU A 119 -16.06 -19.17 -31.02
CA GLU A 119 -16.77 -19.57 -32.22
C GLU A 119 -17.45 -20.89 -31.91
N SER A 120 -18.76 -20.79 -31.69
CA SER A 120 -19.67 -21.91 -31.85
C SER A 120 -19.83 -22.11 -33.36
N SER A 121 -19.19 -23.14 -33.90
CA SER A 121 -19.59 -23.69 -35.20
C SER A 121 -19.95 -25.15 -34.98
N SER A 122 -21.24 -25.35 -34.70
CA SER A 122 -21.98 -26.50 -35.17
C SER A 122 -22.09 -26.42 -36.69
N GLY A 123 -21.93 -27.56 -37.36
CA GLY A 123 -22.08 -27.73 -38.80
C GLY A 123 -21.45 -29.04 -39.21
#